data_AF-A0A956H5U2-F1
#
_entry.id   AF-A0A956H5U2-F1
#
_cell.length_a   1.000
_cell.length_b   1.000
_cell.length_c   1.000
_cell.angle_alpha   90.00
_cell.angle_beta   90.00
_cell.angle_gamma   90.00
#
_symmetry.space_group_name_H-M   'P 1'
#
loop_
_entity.id
_entity.type
_entity.pdbx_description
1 polymer ?
#
loop_
_entity_poly.entity_id
_entity_poly.type
_entity_poly.pdbx_seq_one_letter_code
_entity_poly.pdbx_strand_id
1 'polypeptide(L)'
;MRGILLLGIVALAASLLVRGGRRGLEELCLGLILHAGVVMVLATLLAWAGWFSSLSLGLACLLAAGLAWLLPAPAVAETANEQGGSRWGWALAILMLLGIGLRLPAIEAPLAGRDQGTYALRAKLTARTGTLGWTDEVLAEAGRDRAEDGDAPGPYDMLGLYPRNEDPWREGEYEGAYRPGSYLADRDRGEVVAQFFHLHPMALAVGELLAGTRGQGGVLLWMGALWLLTFACCARRLWPRGNWFVLGLGL
;
A
#
# COMPACT_ATOMS: atom_id res chain seq x y z
N MET A 1 -4.22 11.98 17.64
CA MET A 1 -3.70 10.63 17.28
C MET A 1 -2.83 10.63 16.02
N ARG A 2 -3.17 11.40 14.96
CA ARG A 2 -2.33 11.52 13.74
C ARG A 2 -0.85 11.88 13.99
N GLY A 3 -0.55 12.65 15.05
CA GLY A 3 0.81 13.01 15.42
C GLY A 3 1.72 11.80 15.72
N ILE A 4 1.19 10.75 16.37
CA ILE A 4 1.98 9.54 16.68
C ILE A 4 2.28 8.76 15.40
N LEU A 5 1.31 8.65 14.49
CA LEU A 5 1.51 8.04 13.18
C LEU A 5 2.60 8.76 12.40
N LEU A 6 2.51 10.08 12.28
CA LEU A 6 3.49 10.89 11.55
C LEU A 6 4.88 10.75 12.19
N LEU A 7 4.98 10.86 13.51
CA LEU A 7 6.22 10.69 14.24
C LEU A 7 6.85 9.32 14.00
N GLY A 8 6.06 8.23 14.06
CA GLY A 8 6.54 6.88 13.81
C GLY A 8 7.05 6.68 12.39
N ILE A 9 6.29 7.16 11.39
CA ILE A 9 6.69 7.07 9.97
C ILE A 9 8.01 7.85 9.74
N VAL A 10 8.13 9.07 10.28
CA VAL A 10 9.31 9.90 10.12
C VAL A 10 10.51 9.31 10.88
N ALA A 11 10.31 8.80 12.10
CA ALA A 11 11.37 8.16 12.88
C ALA A 11 11.92 6.91 12.18
N LEU A 12 11.05 6.09 11.58
CA LEU A 12 11.46 4.94 10.80
C LEU A 12 12.26 5.35 9.56
N ALA A 13 11.80 6.37 8.82
CA ALA A 13 12.53 6.90 7.68
C ALA A 13 13.92 7.40 8.10
N ALA A 14 13.98 8.20 9.16
CA ALA A 14 15.25 8.73 9.68
C ALA A 14 16.18 7.61 10.12
N SER A 15 15.69 6.58 10.82
CA SER A 15 16.47 5.44 11.27
C SER A 15 17.10 4.68 10.08
N LEU A 16 16.31 4.38 9.05
CA LEU A 16 16.77 3.68 7.86
C LEU A 16 17.76 4.53 7.03
N LEU A 17 17.50 5.83 6.88
CA LEU A 17 18.35 6.74 6.10
C LEU A 17 19.68 7.05 6.79
N VAL A 18 19.67 7.27 8.11
CA VAL A 18 20.90 7.55 8.88
C VAL A 18 21.80 6.33 8.94
N ARG A 19 21.23 5.13 9.12
CA ARG A 19 22.00 3.88 9.17
C ARG A 19 22.61 3.48 7.82
N GLY A 20 22.10 4.00 6.71
CA GLY A 20 22.66 3.74 5.38
C GLY A 20 24.09 4.25 5.20
N GLY A 21 24.59 5.15 6.07
CA GLY A 21 26.00 5.56 6.16
C GLY A 21 26.55 6.39 4.99
N ARG A 22 25.93 6.32 3.79
CA ARG A 22 26.26 7.11 2.59
C ARG A 22 25.08 7.96 2.12
N ARG A 23 25.40 9.14 1.58
CA ARG A 23 24.43 10.15 1.11
C ARG A 23 24.35 10.20 -0.42
N GLY A 24 24.55 9.08 -1.09
CA GLY A 24 24.31 8.95 -2.52
C GLY A 24 22.81 8.85 -2.82
N LEU A 25 22.43 9.18 -4.06
CA LEU A 25 21.04 9.13 -4.52
C LEU A 25 20.46 7.71 -4.45
N GLU A 26 21.29 6.69 -4.70
CA GLU A 26 20.88 5.28 -4.69
C GLU A 26 20.58 4.79 -3.28
N GLU A 27 21.40 5.15 -2.31
CA GLU A 27 21.18 4.80 -0.90
C GLU A 27 19.95 5.52 -0.34
N LEU A 28 19.74 6.79 -0.71
CA LEU A 28 18.51 7.51 -0.40
C LEU A 28 17.29 6.80 -1.00
N CYS A 29 17.36 6.45 -2.29
CA CYS A 29 16.28 5.74 -2.98
C CYS A 29 15.99 4.40 -2.31
N LEU A 30 17.01 3.58 -2.03
CA LEU A 30 16.87 2.30 -1.38
C LEU A 30 16.28 2.44 0.02
N GLY A 31 16.75 3.41 0.81
CA GLY A 31 16.22 3.70 2.14
C GLY A 31 14.74 4.09 2.11
N LEU A 32 14.33 4.90 1.12
CA LEU A 32 12.93 5.27 0.92
C LEU A 32 12.07 4.08 0.46
N ILE A 33 12.57 3.20 -0.41
CA ILE A 33 11.88 1.95 -0.81
C ILE A 33 11.72 1.01 0.38
N LEU A 34 12.78 0.80 1.16
CA LEU A 34 12.72 -0.03 2.35
C LEU A 34 11.74 0.54 3.38
N HIS A 35 11.76 1.86 3.58
CA HIS A 35 10.78 2.56 4.41
C HIS A 35 9.35 2.32 3.94
N ALA A 36 9.08 2.51 2.64
CA ALA A 36 7.79 2.22 2.02
C ALA A 36 7.33 0.80 2.32
N GLY A 37 8.20 -0.16 2.04
CA GLY A 37 7.95 -1.58 2.21
C GLY A 37 7.60 -1.94 3.65
N VAL A 38 8.43 -1.49 4.60
CA VAL A 38 8.20 -1.76 6.03
C VAL A 38 6.88 -1.16 6.49
N VAL A 39 6.57 0.09 6.12
CA VAL A 39 5.28 0.71 6.50
C VAL A 39 4.10 -0.07 5.93
N MET A 40 4.14 -0.47 4.66
CA MET A 40 3.06 -1.25 4.03
C MET A 40 2.91 -2.65 4.64
N VAL A 41 4.01 -3.32 4.97
CA VAL A 41 3.99 -4.63 5.62
C VAL A 41 3.41 -4.52 7.03
N LEU A 42 3.86 -3.57 7.85
CA LEU A 42 3.33 -3.34 9.19
C LEU A 42 1.84 -2.99 9.14
N ALA A 43 1.42 -2.12 8.22
CA ALA A 43 0.02 -1.80 7.99
C ALA A 43 -0.81 -3.05 7.66
N THR A 44 -0.29 -3.91 6.77
CA THR A 44 -0.95 -5.16 6.38
C THR A 44 -1.09 -6.12 7.56
N LEU A 45 -0.03 -6.33 8.33
CA LEU A 45 -0.04 -7.22 9.49
C LEU A 45 -1.01 -6.73 10.58
N LEU A 46 -1.03 -5.42 10.85
CA LEU A 46 -1.97 -4.83 11.79
C LEU A 46 -3.41 -4.96 11.31
N ALA A 47 -3.67 -4.76 10.01
CA ALA A 47 -5.01 -4.88 9.45
C ALA A 47 -5.49 -6.34 9.44
N TRP A 48 -4.57 -7.28 9.18
CA TRP A 48 -4.86 -8.70 9.28
C TRP A 48 -5.21 -9.12 10.72
N ALA A 49 -4.54 -8.55 11.72
CA ALA A 49 -4.86 -8.75 13.14
C ALA A 49 -6.08 -7.95 13.64
N GLY A 50 -6.72 -7.15 12.78
CA GLY A 50 -7.84 -6.28 13.18
C GLY A 50 -7.46 -5.11 14.10
N TRP A 51 -6.17 -4.74 14.13
CA TRP A 51 -5.62 -3.69 14.98
C TRP A 51 -5.17 -2.47 14.19
N PHE A 52 -5.48 -2.34 12.91
CA PHE A 52 -5.00 -1.22 12.11
C PHE A 52 -5.64 0.11 12.55
N SER A 53 -4.79 1.03 13.01
CA SER A 53 -5.19 2.38 13.42
C SER A 53 -3.99 3.32 13.34
N SER A 54 -4.21 4.63 13.47
CA SER A 54 -3.10 5.58 13.53
C SER A 54 -2.16 5.33 14.71
N LEU A 55 -2.69 4.89 15.86
CA LEU A 55 -1.90 4.65 17.06
C LEU A 55 -1.03 3.40 16.91
N SER A 56 -1.64 2.26 16.58
CA SER A 56 -0.94 0.98 16.45
C SER A 56 0.11 1.01 15.35
N LEU A 57 -0.18 1.60 14.20
CA LEU A 57 0.81 1.75 13.13
C LEU A 57 1.94 2.70 13.53
N GLY A 58 1.63 3.83 14.17
CA GLY A 58 2.66 4.76 14.66
C GLY A 58 3.60 4.10 15.67
N LEU A 59 3.05 3.35 16.62
CA LEU A 59 3.84 2.58 17.60
C LEU A 59 4.66 1.47 16.93
N ALA A 60 4.08 0.73 15.97
CA ALA A 60 4.80 -0.29 15.23
C ALA A 60 5.97 0.29 14.42
N CYS A 61 5.79 1.47 13.79
CA CYS A 61 6.86 2.16 13.10
C CYS A 61 7.95 2.66 14.06
N LEU A 62 7.59 3.16 15.26
CA LEU A 62 8.58 3.54 16.29
C LEU A 62 9.38 2.33 16.77
N LEU A 63 8.71 1.20 17.02
CA LEU A 63 9.37 -0.04 17.39
C LEU A 63 10.31 -0.51 16.28
N ALA A 64 9.85 -0.55 15.03
CA ALA A 64 10.68 -0.90 13.89
C ALA A 64 11.87 0.05 13.72
N ALA A 65 11.67 1.35 13.96
CA ALA A 65 12.75 2.34 13.94
C ALA A 65 13.82 2.03 14.99
N GLY A 66 13.43 1.64 16.21
CA GLY A 66 14.34 1.23 17.27
C GLY A 66 15.03 -0.11 17.00
N LEU A 67 14.29 -1.11 16.51
CA LEU A 67 14.84 -2.43 16.14
C LEU A 67 15.85 -2.33 15.01
N ALA A 68 15.66 -1.40 14.07
CA ALA A 68 16.65 -1.14 13.03
C ALA A 68 18.02 -0.79 13.62
N TRP A 69 18.10 -0.15 14.80
CA TRP A 69 19.37 0.17 15.48
C TRP A 69 20.06 -1.04 16.13
N LEU A 70 19.32 -2.11 16.43
CA LEU A 70 19.89 -3.32 17.02
C LEU A 70 20.58 -4.22 16.00
N LEU A 71 20.27 -4.06 14.71
CA LEU A 71 20.91 -4.81 13.64
C LEU A 71 22.36 -4.31 13.44
N PRO A 72 23.31 -5.16 13.02
CA PRO A 72 24.64 -4.71 12.61
C PRO A 72 24.54 -3.66 11.50
N ALA A 73 25.33 -2.59 11.58
CA ALA A 73 25.42 -1.64 10.49
C ALA A 73 25.89 -2.38 9.23
N PRO A 74 25.26 -2.15 8.05
CA PRO A 74 25.73 -2.77 6.83
C PRO A 74 27.18 -2.38 6.60
N ALA A 75 28.03 -3.37 6.27
CA ALA A 75 29.41 -3.10 5.91
C ALA A 75 29.40 -2.12 4.72
N VAL A 76 30.07 -0.99 4.90
CA VAL A 76 30.19 0.03 3.85
C VAL A 76 31.10 -0.54 2.78
N ALA A 77 30.53 -1.23 1.78
CA ALA A 77 31.29 -1.69 0.63
C ALA A 77 31.84 -0.45 -0.09
N GLU A 78 33.16 -0.31 -0.26
CA GLU A 78 33.76 0.74 -1.10
C GLU A 78 33.24 0.60 -2.54
N THR A 79 32.22 1.39 -2.91
CA THR A 79 31.76 1.46 -4.29
C THR A 79 32.51 2.60 -4.97
N ALA A 80 33.14 2.25 -6.09
CA ALA A 80 34.01 3.11 -6.85
C ALA A 80 33.31 4.39 -7.35
N ASN A 81 34.01 5.52 -7.14
CA ASN A 81 34.00 6.72 -7.95
C ASN A 81 32.68 7.52 -8.08
N GLU A 82 32.37 8.34 -7.08
CA GLU A 82 31.46 9.50 -7.20
C GLU A 82 32.13 10.72 -7.89
N GLN A 83 32.88 10.52 -8.97
CA GLN A 83 33.51 11.64 -9.70
C GLN A 83 32.62 12.29 -10.78
N GLY A 84 31.32 11.96 -10.80
CA GLY A 84 30.37 12.37 -11.83
C GLY A 84 29.35 13.45 -11.42
N GLY A 85 29.82 14.62 -10.95
CA GLY A 85 29.19 15.95 -11.14
C GLY A 85 27.76 16.22 -10.61
N SER A 86 27.66 17.18 -9.66
CA SER A 86 26.41 17.70 -9.07
C SER A 86 25.34 18.21 -10.06
N ARG A 87 25.70 18.48 -11.32
CA ARG A 87 24.78 18.91 -12.39
C ARG A 87 23.73 17.85 -12.75
N TRP A 88 24.06 16.57 -12.60
CA TRP A 88 23.14 15.48 -12.93
C TRP A 88 22.08 15.23 -11.86
N GLY A 89 22.41 15.49 -10.60
CA GLY A 89 21.42 15.48 -9.51
C GLY A 89 20.30 16.49 -9.74
N TRP A 90 20.63 17.67 -10.28
CA TRP A 90 19.65 18.68 -10.66
C TRP A 90 18.76 18.25 -11.83
N ALA A 91 19.31 17.62 -12.87
CA ALA A 91 18.51 17.12 -14.00
C ALA A 91 17.49 16.06 -13.56
N LEU A 92 17.91 15.11 -12.70
CA LEU A 92 17.02 14.11 -12.11
C LEU A 92 15.97 14.73 -11.20
N ALA A 93 16.35 15.71 -10.38
CA ALA A 93 15.41 16.44 -9.55
C ALA A 93 14.36 17.17 -10.41
N ILE A 94 14.76 17.81 -11.52
CA ILE A 94 13.85 18.49 -12.45
C ILE A 94 12.90 17.49 -13.12
N LEU A 95 13.39 16.35 -13.62
CA LEU A 95 12.55 15.32 -14.23
C LEU A 95 11.54 14.74 -13.21
N MET A 96 11.98 14.50 -11.97
CA MET A 96 11.09 14.06 -10.90
C MET A 96 10.01 15.11 -10.61
N LEU A 97 10.38 16.39 -10.50
CA LEU A 97 9.44 17.49 -10.28
C LEU A 97 8.45 17.63 -11.44
N LEU A 98 8.91 17.49 -12.68
CA LEU A 98 8.05 17.49 -13.88
C LEU A 98 7.10 16.30 -13.87
N GLY A 99 7.59 15.09 -13.60
CA GLY A 99 6.76 13.88 -13.52
C GLY A 99 5.70 13.96 -12.40
N ILE A 100 6.05 14.52 -11.24
CA ILE A 100 5.09 14.83 -10.17
C ILE A 100 4.10 15.90 -10.64
N GLY A 101 4.59 16.98 -11.28
CA GLY A 101 3.78 18.08 -11.79
C GLY A 101 2.74 17.64 -12.82
N LEU A 102 3.09 16.73 -13.72
CA LEU A 102 2.18 16.13 -14.69
C LEU A 102 1.05 15.30 -14.05
N ARG A 103 1.22 14.90 -12.79
CA ARG A 103 0.21 14.17 -12.01
C ARG A 103 -0.54 15.06 -11.04
N LEU A 104 -0.33 16.39 -11.08
CA LEU A 104 -1.06 17.36 -10.25
C LEU A 104 -2.17 18.05 -11.07
N PRO A 105 -3.40 18.20 -10.52
CA PRO A 105 -3.86 17.58 -9.27
C PRO A 105 -3.95 16.06 -9.43
N ALA A 106 -3.57 15.32 -8.39
CA ALA A 106 -3.77 13.88 -8.40
C ALA A 106 -5.28 13.60 -8.51
N ILE A 107 -5.66 12.67 -9.38
CA ILE A 107 -7.06 12.25 -9.49
C ILE A 107 -7.55 11.84 -8.10
N GLU A 108 -8.72 12.35 -7.72
CA GLU A 108 -9.31 11.93 -6.46
C GLU A 108 -9.63 10.44 -6.55
N ALA A 109 -9.08 9.66 -5.63
CA ALA A 109 -9.20 8.20 -5.63
C ALA A 109 -10.65 7.66 -5.76
N PRO A 110 -11.70 8.33 -5.21
CA PRO A 110 -13.09 7.94 -5.42
C PRO A 110 -13.59 8.07 -6.87
N LEU A 111 -12.95 8.89 -7.70
CA LEU A 111 -13.30 9.12 -9.11
C LEU A 111 -12.54 8.18 -10.06
N ALA A 112 -11.66 7.33 -9.52
CA ALA A 112 -10.86 6.45 -10.34
C ALA A 112 -11.70 5.27 -10.88
N GLY A 113 -11.33 4.75 -12.06
CA GLY A 113 -12.03 3.65 -12.73
C GLY A 113 -12.04 2.34 -11.92
N ARG A 114 -12.69 1.31 -12.47
CA ARG A 114 -13.02 0.03 -11.80
C ARG A 114 -11.95 -0.51 -10.84
N ASP A 115 -10.70 -0.62 -11.26
CA ASP A 115 -9.64 -1.22 -10.44
C ASP A 115 -9.08 -0.26 -9.37
N GLN A 116 -8.80 0.98 -9.77
CA GLN A 116 -8.26 2.00 -8.85
C GLN A 116 -9.28 2.39 -7.77
N GLY A 117 -10.55 2.52 -8.15
CA GLY A 117 -11.66 2.74 -7.23
C GLY A 117 -11.79 1.61 -6.21
N THR A 118 -11.59 0.35 -6.64
CA THR A 118 -11.58 -0.81 -5.75
C THR A 118 -10.48 -0.71 -4.69
N TYR A 119 -9.25 -0.34 -5.07
CA TYR A 119 -8.16 -0.16 -4.11
C TYR A 119 -8.43 0.98 -3.12
N ALA A 120 -8.99 2.09 -3.60
CA ALA A 120 -9.34 3.24 -2.77
C ALA A 120 -10.46 2.92 -1.76
N LEU A 121 -11.50 2.21 -2.19
CA LEU A 121 -12.60 1.79 -1.31
C LEU A 121 -12.10 0.81 -0.24
N ARG A 122 -11.26 -0.16 -0.62
CA ARG A 122 -10.63 -1.09 0.33
C ARG A 122 -9.76 -0.36 1.35
N ALA A 123 -9.00 0.64 0.90
CA ALA A 123 -8.18 1.47 1.77
C ALA A 123 -9.03 2.22 2.80
N LYS A 124 -10.15 2.82 2.36
CA LYS A 124 -11.09 3.53 3.25
C LYS A 124 -11.77 2.59 4.23
N LEU A 125 -12.20 1.42 3.77
CA LEU A 125 -12.79 0.40 4.62
C LEU A 125 -11.79 0.00 5.71
N THR A 126 -10.56 -0.37 5.33
CA THR A 126 -9.52 -0.78 6.27
C THR A 126 -9.17 0.32 7.26
N ALA A 127 -9.06 1.58 6.80
CA ALA A 127 -8.80 2.72 7.67
C ALA A 127 -9.95 2.99 8.66
N ARG A 128 -11.19 2.60 8.32
CA ARG A 128 -12.37 2.76 9.18
C ARG A 128 -12.54 1.60 10.16
N THR A 129 -12.38 0.36 9.70
CA THR A 129 -12.68 -0.85 10.48
C THR A 129 -11.46 -1.43 11.18
N GLY A 130 -10.26 -1.08 10.73
CA GLY A 130 -9.01 -1.66 11.22
C GLY A 130 -8.74 -3.08 10.70
N THR A 131 -9.57 -3.58 9.78
CA THR A 131 -9.57 -4.97 9.28
C THR A 131 -9.44 -5.01 7.75
N LEU A 132 -8.89 -6.12 7.21
CA LEU A 132 -8.79 -6.34 5.75
C LEU A 132 -10.12 -6.73 5.08
N GLY A 133 -11.04 -7.31 5.86
CA GLY A 133 -12.37 -7.73 5.43
C GLY A 133 -13.47 -7.04 6.24
N TRP A 134 -14.72 -7.34 5.92
CA TRP A 134 -15.89 -6.84 6.63
C TRP A 134 -17.02 -7.87 6.63
N THR A 135 -17.99 -7.65 7.52
CA THR A 135 -19.25 -8.40 7.51
C THR A 135 -20.31 -7.58 6.78
N ASP A 136 -20.93 -8.16 5.76
CA ASP A 136 -22.12 -7.60 5.13
C ASP A 136 -23.35 -8.03 5.93
N GLU A 137 -23.89 -7.10 6.72
CA GLU A 137 -24.98 -7.39 7.65
C GLU A 137 -26.24 -7.91 6.95
N VAL A 138 -26.49 -7.50 5.70
CA VAL A 138 -27.68 -7.96 4.97
C VAL A 138 -27.53 -9.42 4.54
N LEU A 139 -26.33 -9.82 4.12
CA LEU A 139 -26.04 -11.24 3.86
C LEU A 139 -26.03 -12.06 5.15
N ALA A 140 -25.47 -11.52 6.22
CA ALA A 140 -25.46 -12.19 7.52
C ALA A 140 -26.88 -12.36 8.10
N GLU A 141 -27.77 -11.40 7.87
CA GLU A 141 -29.19 -11.50 8.24
C GLU A 141 -29.91 -12.56 7.41
N ALA A 142 -29.78 -12.52 6.09
CA ALA A 142 -30.37 -13.54 5.22
C ALA A 142 -29.85 -14.96 5.54
N GLY A 143 -28.58 -15.10 5.94
CA GLY A 143 -28.02 -16.36 6.42
C GLY A 143 -28.64 -16.86 7.73
N ARG A 144 -28.95 -15.96 8.68
CA ARG A 144 -29.67 -16.28 9.91
C ARG A 144 -31.10 -16.72 9.63
N ASP A 145 -31.83 -15.95 8.82
CA ASP A 145 -33.23 -16.24 8.46
C ASP A 145 -33.36 -17.62 7.82
N ARG A 146 -32.42 -17.98 6.93
CA ARG A 146 -32.35 -19.30 6.32
C ARG A 146 -32.08 -20.42 7.32
N ALA A 147 -31.21 -20.18 8.30
CA ALA A 147 -30.88 -21.18 9.33
C ALA A 147 -32.05 -21.43 10.29
N GLU A 148 -32.89 -20.42 10.51
CA GLU A 148 -34.06 -20.50 11.40
C GLU A 148 -35.27 -21.18 10.71
N ASP A 149 -35.58 -20.81 9.46
CA ASP A 149 -36.83 -21.25 8.82
C ASP A 149 -36.68 -22.34 7.76
N GLY A 150 -35.47 -22.75 7.36
CA GLY A 150 -35.18 -23.90 6.47
C GLY A 150 -35.67 -23.78 5.01
N ASP A 151 -36.77 -23.06 4.79
CA ASP A 151 -37.51 -22.80 3.56
C ASP A 151 -37.53 -21.29 3.20
N ALA A 152 -36.76 -20.45 3.90
CA ALA A 152 -36.59 -19.04 3.54
C ALA A 152 -36.11 -18.93 2.08
N PRO A 153 -36.71 -18.06 1.26
CA PRO A 153 -37.12 -18.44 -0.09
C PRO A 153 -35.99 -18.41 -1.13
N GLY A 154 -35.24 -19.50 -1.26
CA GLY A 154 -34.67 -19.98 -2.53
C GLY A 154 -33.89 -18.95 -3.39
N PRO A 155 -33.71 -19.20 -4.71
CA PRO A 155 -32.91 -18.35 -5.61
C PRO A 155 -33.47 -16.93 -5.85
N TYR A 156 -34.56 -16.55 -5.18
CA TYR A 156 -35.15 -15.21 -5.19
C TYR A 156 -34.84 -14.41 -3.92
N ASP A 157 -34.20 -15.02 -2.93
CA ASP A 157 -33.62 -14.40 -1.74
C ASP A 157 -32.23 -13.82 -2.06
N MET A 158 -31.76 -12.84 -1.28
CA MET A 158 -30.49 -12.12 -1.48
C MET A 158 -29.29 -13.07 -1.56
N LEU A 159 -29.36 -14.18 -0.83
CA LEU A 159 -28.39 -15.27 -0.88
C LEU A 159 -28.36 -15.98 -2.25
N GLY A 160 -29.49 -16.07 -2.96
CA GLY A 160 -29.58 -16.64 -4.31
C GLY A 160 -28.79 -15.85 -5.38
N LEU A 161 -28.56 -14.56 -5.15
CA LEU A 161 -27.72 -13.71 -6.02
C LEU A 161 -26.23 -14.07 -5.95
N TYR A 162 -25.82 -14.76 -4.88
CA TYR A 162 -24.45 -15.16 -4.63
C TYR A 162 -24.40 -16.68 -4.41
N PRO A 163 -24.55 -17.49 -5.48
CA PRO A 163 -24.51 -18.95 -5.34
C PRO A 163 -23.15 -19.40 -4.78
N ARG A 164 -23.19 -20.40 -3.89
CA ARG A 164 -21.99 -21.05 -3.37
C ARG A 164 -21.29 -21.79 -4.50
N ASN A 165 -19.98 -21.63 -4.61
CA ASN A 165 -19.16 -22.47 -5.48
C ASN A 165 -18.89 -23.80 -4.76
N GLU A 166 -19.23 -24.91 -5.39
CA GLU A 166 -19.07 -26.27 -4.87
C GLU A 166 -17.66 -26.85 -5.08
N ASP A 167 -16.75 -26.07 -5.67
CA ASP A 167 -15.34 -26.44 -5.83
C ASP A 167 -14.66 -26.71 -4.46
N PRO A 168 -14.19 -27.94 -4.17
CA PRO A 168 -13.68 -28.29 -2.84
C PRO A 168 -12.49 -27.46 -2.36
N TRP A 169 -11.69 -26.91 -3.27
CA TRP A 169 -10.52 -26.09 -2.94
C TRP A 169 -10.88 -24.68 -2.46
N ARG A 170 -12.15 -24.28 -2.55
CA ARG A 170 -12.65 -22.96 -2.13
C ARG A 170 -13.41 -22.98 -0.82
N GLU A 171 -13.80 -24.16 -0.35
CA GLU A 171 -14.64 -24.32 0.82
C GLU A 171 -13.97 -23.72 2.07
N GLY A 172 -14.69 -22.82 2.75
CA GLY A 172 -14.18 -22.13 3.95
C GLY A 172 -13.19 -20.99 3.68
N GLU A 173 -12.85 -20.69 2.42
CA GLU A 173 -11.93 -19.60 2.08
C GLU A 173 -12.51 -18.60 1.05
N TYR A 174 -13.17 -19.09 -0.01
CA TYR A 174 -13.66 -18.27 -1.13
C TYR A 174 -14.95 -18.85 -1.74
N GLU A 175 -16.02 -18.88 -0.96
CA GLU A 175 -17.31 -19.46 -1.35
C GLU A 175 -17.94 -18.83 -2.60
N GLY A 176 -17.62 -17.58 -2.93
CA GLY A 176 -18.17 -16.96 -4.12
C GLY A 176 -17.57 -15.61 -4.50
N ALA A 177 -17.74 -15.23 -5.77
CA ALA A 177 -17.51 -13.87 -6.23
C ALA A 177 -18.48 -12.92 -5.51
N TYR A 178 -17.95 -11.86 -4.91
CA TYR A 178 -18.76 -10.75 -4.43
C TYR A 178 -18.54 -9.55 -5.37
N ARG A 179 -18.84 -8.33 -4.91
CA ARG A 179 -18.61 -7.08 -5.66
C ARG A 179 -17.16 -7.02 -6.20
N PRO A 180 -16.89 -6.23 -7.26
CA PRO A 180 -15.55 -6.14 -7.85
C PRO A 180 -14.43 -5.99 -6.81
N GLY A 181 -13.46 -6.91 -6.84
CA GLY A 181 -12.32 -6.92 -5.94
C GLY A 181 -12.54 -7.53 -4.55
N SER A 182 -13.68 -8.20 -4.33
CA SER A 182 -14.01 -8.89 -3.09
C SER A 182 -14.65 -10.26 -3.35
N TYR A 183 -14.52 -11.14 -2.37
CA TYR A 183 -15.10 -12.48 -2.33
C TYR A 183 -15.87 -12.67 -1.04
N LEU A 184 -16.85 -13.56 -1.07
CA LEU A 184 -17.45 -14.12 0.16
C LEU A 184 -16.52 -15.22 0.66
N ALA A 185 -16.02 -15.06 1.88
CA ALA A 185 -15.30 -16.13 2.60
C ALA A 185 -16.29 -17.08 3.27
N ASP A 186 -17.37 -16.53 3.81
CA ASP A 186 -18.52 -17.27 4.33
C ASP A 186 -19.78 -16.49 3.96
N ARG A 187 -20.57 -17.05 3.04
CA ARG A 187 -21.78 -16.41 2.52
C ARG A 187 -22.84 -16.26 3.58
N ASP A 188 -23.06 -17.29 4.38
CA ASP A 188 -24.17 -17.34 5.35
C ASP A 188 -23.85 -16.46 6.58
N ARG A 189 -22.57 -16.24 6.90
CA ARG A 189 -22.13 -15.26 7.90
C ARG A 189 -21.88 -13.86 7.32
N GLY A 190 -22.07 -13.69 6.01
CA GLY A 190 -21.82 -12.43 5.30
C GLY A 190 -20.35 -11.98 5.36
N GLU A 191 -19.40 -12.89 5.58
CA GLU A 191 -17.99 -12.55 5.68
C GLU A 191 -17.39 -12.24 4.31
N VAL A 192 -16.93 -11.01 4.14
CA VAL A 192 -16.36 -10.53 2.90
C VAL A 192 -14.86 -10.29 3.07
N VAL A 193 -14.09 -10.93 2.18
CA VAL A 193 -12.64 -10.77 2.09
C VAL A 193 -12.26 -10.15 0.76
N ALA A 194 -11.07 -9.58 0.71
CA ALA A 194 -10.64 -8.84 -0.46
C ALA A 194 -9.75 -9.69 -1.38
N GLN A 195 -9.95 -9.56 -2.70
CA GLN A 195 -9.35 -10.44 -3.71
C GLN A 195 -7.86 -10.20 -3.95
N PHE A 196 -7.41 -8.94 -3.95
CA PHE A 196 -6.04 -8.59 -4.38
C PHE A 196 -5.07 -8.41 -3.22
N PHE A 197 -3.78 -8.56 -3.54
CA PHE A 197 -2.64 -8.30 -2.67
C PHE A 197 -2.79 -6.97 -1.90
N HIS A 198 -2.51 -7.00 -0.60
CA HIS A 198 -2.90 -5.92 0.30
C HIS A 198 -1.97 -4.69 0.27
N LEU A 199 -0.74 -4.81 -0.26
CA LEU A 199 0.27 -3.75 -0.13
C LEU A 199 -0.17 -2.40 -0.71
N HIS A 200 -0.70 -2.37 -1.93
CA HIS A 200 -1.12 -1.11 -2.55
C HIS A 200 -2.34 -0.48 -1.85
N PRO A 201 -3.45 -1.22 -1.58
CA PRO A 201 -4.52 -0.72 -0.71
C PRO A 201 -4.04 -0.27 0.67
N MET A 202 -3.05 -0.93 1.27
CA MET A 202 -2.53 -0.54 2.58
C MET A 202 -1.72 0.75 2.51
N ALA A 203 -0.94 0.97 1.45
CA ALA A 203 -0.29 2.26 1.22
C ALA A 203 -1.33 3.39 1.18
N LEU A 204 -2.42 3.19 0.44
CA LEU A 204 -3.52 4.14 0.37
C LEU A 204 -4.23 4.31 1.73
N ALA A 205 -4.39 3.23 2.51
CA ALA A 205 -5.01 3.28 3.84
C ALA A 205 -4.16 4.10 4.82
N VAL A 206 -2.82 4.00 4.74
CA VAL A 206 -1.90 4.86 5.50
C VAL A 206 -2.08 6.33 5.10
N GLY A 207 -2.20 6.60 3.79
CA GLY A 207 -2.54 7.93 3.28
C GLY A 207 -3.86 8.46 3.85
N GLU A 208 -4.89 7.62 3.86
CA GLU A 208 -6.22 7.94 4.42
C GLU A 208 -6.13 8.30 5.92
N LEU A 209 -5.37 7.55 6.72
CA LEU A 209 -5.17 7.86 8.14
C LEU A 209 -4.47 9.21 8.35
N LEU A 210 -3.51 9.58 7.48
CA LEU A 210 -2.75 10.81 7.58
C LEU A 210 -3.55 12.05 7.19
N ALA A 211 -4.23 12.00 6.05
CA ALA A 211 -4.86 13.20 5.45
C ALA A 211 -6.19 12.93 4.73
N GLY A 212 -6.85 11.80 5.01
CA GLY A 212 -8.07 11.38 4.32
C GLY A 212 -7.82 11.13 2.82
N THR A 213 -8.85 11.37 2.00
CA THR A 213 -8.76 11.18 0.53
C THR A 213 -7.58 11.92 -0.10
N ARG A 214 -7.19 13.10 0.42
CA ARG A 214 -6.02 13.84 -0.08
C ARG A 214 -4.71 13.08 0.16
N GLY A 215 -4.63 12.35 1.29
CA GLY A 215 -3.49 11.50 1.60
C GLY A 215 -3.37 10.31 0.65
N GLN A 216 -4.48 9.73 0.19
CA GLN A 216 -4.47 8.69 -0.84
C GLN A 216 -3.84 9.19 -2.14
N GLY A 217 -4.26 10.37 -2.62
CA GLY A 217 -3.64 11.02 -3.79
C GLY A 217 -2.15 11.33 -3.57
N GLY A 218 -1.78 11.82 -2.38
CA GLY A 218 -0.40 12.06 -1.99
C GLY A 218 0.48 10.80 -2.04
N VAL A 219 -0.04 9.65 -1.58
CA VAL A 219 0.67 8.37 -1.65
C VAL A 219 0.91 7.94 -3.10
N LEU A 220 -0.06 8.11 -3.99
CA LEU A 220 0.11 7.79 -5.42
C LEU A 220 1.20 8.64 -6.08
N LEU A 221 1.22 9.95 -5.76
CA LEU A 221 2.27 10.86 -6.24
C LEU A 221 3.64 10.46 -5.71
N TRP A 222 3.73 10.16 -4.42
CA TRP A 222 4.98 9.74 -3.78
C TRP A 222 5.49 8.41 -4.34
N MET A 223 4.62 7.41 -4.53
CA MET A 223 5.00 6.14 -5.17
C MET A 223 5.49 6.35 -6.60
N GLY A 224 4.84 7.24 -7.37
CA GLY A 224 5.29 7.62 -8.71
C GLY A 224 6.68 8.26 -8.71
N ALA A 225 6.93 9.21 -7.80
CA ALA A 225 8.23 9.84 -7.64
C ALA A 225 9.32 8.83 -7.25
N LEU A 226 9.01 7.91 -6.34
CA LEU A 226 9.94 6.87 -5.91
C LEU A 226 10.25 5.88 -7.05
N TRP A 227 9.26 5.56 -7.89
CA TRP A 227 9.48 4.75 -9.10
C TRP A 227 10.40 5.43 -10.10
N LEU A 228 10.19 6.73 -10.39
CA LEU A 228 11.07 7.50 -11.26
C LEU A 228 12.50 7.55 -10.72
N LEU A 229 12.65 7.76 -9.41
CA LEU A 229 13.94 7.75 -8.74
C LEU A 229 14.63 6.39 -8.84
N THR A 230 13.87 5.30 -8.65
CA THR A 230 14.36 3.92 -8.78
C THR A 230 14.86 3.66 -10.20
N PHE A 231 14.06 4.04 -11.20
CA PHE A 231 14.43 3.86 -12.60
C PHE A 231 15.68 4.66 -12.96
N ALA A 232 15.79 5.90 -12.48
CA ALA A 232 17.00 6.70 -12.64
C ALA A 232 18.24 6.03 -12.02
N CYS A 233 18.11 5.47 -10.81
CA CYS A 233 19.18 4.72 -10.15
C CYS A 233 19.58 3.46 -10.93
N CYS A 234 18.60 2.65 -11.37
CA CYS A 234 18.83 1.45 -12.16
C CYS A 234 19.52 1.78 -13.47
N ALA A 235 19.00 2.77 -14.19
CA ALA A 235 19.60 3.21 -15.41
C ALA A 235 21.05 3.67 -15.15
N ARG A 236 21.33 4.42 -14.07
CA ARG A 236 22.67 4.94 -13.77
C ARG A 236 23.70 3.82 -13.68
N ARG A 237 23.31 2.70 -13.09
CA ARG A 237 24.15 1.50 -13.01
C ARG A 237 24.31 0.80 -14.35
N LEU A 238 23.24 0.72 -15.15
CA LEU A 238 23.27 0.02 -16.43
C LEU A 238 23.96 0.81 -17.55
N TRP A 239 23.92 2.15 -17.51
CA TRP A 239 24.51 3.00 -18.54
C TRP A 239 25.26 4.23 -17.95
N PRO A 240 26.36 4.01 -17.20
CA PRO A 240 27.04 5.08 -16.47
C PRO A 240 27.62 6.20 -17.34
N ARG A 241 27.89 5.94 -18.63
CA ARG A 241 28.39 6.92 -19.61
C ARG A 241 27.34 7.37 -20.63
N GLY A 242 26.05 7.13 -20.35
CA GLY A 242 24.96 7.32 -21.30
C GLY A 242 24.52 8.76 -21.44
N ASN A 243 23.89 9.06 -22.58
CA ASN A 243 23.20 10.33 -22.73
C ASN A 243 21.87 10.27 -21.96
N TRP A 244 21.92 10.66 -20.69
CA TRP A 244 20.78 10.68 -19.77
C TRP A 244 19.58 11.51 -20.26
N PHE A 245 19.80 12.44 -21.20
CA PHE A 245 18.73 13.17 -21.87
C PHE A 245 17.79 12.22 -22.63
N VAL A 246 18.31 11.14 -23.21
CA VAL A 246 17.53 10.11 -23.92
C VAL A 246 16.67 9.30 -22.94
N LEU A 247 17.16 9.06 -21.73
CA LEU A 247 16.38 8.42 -20.66
C LEU A 247 15.26 9.33 -20.13
N GLY A 248 15.51 10.64 -20.06
CA GLY A 248 14.46 11.62 -19.76
C GLY A 248 13.37 11.74 -20.85
N LEU A 249 13.67 11.35 -22.09
CA LEU A 249 12.69 11.29 -23.19
C LEU A 249 11.89 9.97 -23.20
N GLY A 250 12.40 8.92 -22.55
CA GLY A 250 11.75 7.60 -22.47
C GLY A 250 10.90 7.39 -21.21
N LEU A 251 11.00 8.30 -20.24
CA LEU A 251 10.21 8.34 -18.99
C LEU A 251 9.01 9.27 -19.13
#